data_AF-A0A1E5SZL8-F1
#
_entry.id   AF-A0A1E5SZL8-F1
#
_cell.length_a   1.000
_cell.length_b   1.000
_cell.length_c   1.000
_cell.angle_alpha   90.00
_cell.angle_beta   90.00
_cell.angle_gamma   90.00
#
_symmetry.space_group_name_H-M   'P 1'
#
loop_
_entity.id
_entity.type
_entity.pdbx_description
1 polymer ?
#
loop_
_entity_poly.entity_id
_entity_poly.type
_entity_poly.pdbx_seq_one_letter_code
_entity_poly.pdbx_strand_id
1 'polypeptide(L)'
;MTVEQAIAKLSNEVDEESLEASNILVKAGGQEVLGAMIDLLKHENSENRFIAAKTLAGMSNNDEALAALWEAIEHQDNQDIKGDLVSTLQSYDISHYYVSVFKLYLFGSFKVSRVAENLLDYQEFDISARVIKKAKKHWLHYSNNVKQDEVFDIKKAEVEQRLRELQDYLDAEQPQP
;
A
#
# COMPACT_ATOMS: atom_id res chain seq x y z
N MET A 1 -29.09 -7.23 -7.20
CA MET A 1 -28.17 -8.14 -6.50
C MET A 1 -28.24 -7.82 -5.01
N THR A 2 -28.40 -8.80 -4.13
CA THR A 2 -28.26 -8.65 -2.66
C THR A 2 -26.78 -8.63 -2.26
N VAL A 3 -26.47 -8.32 -1.00
CA VAL A 3 -25.10 -8.40 -0.46
C VAL A 3 -24.53 -9.81 -0.61
N GLU A 4 -25.28 -10.83 -0.19
CA GLU A 4 -24.88 -12.24 -0.33
C GLU A 4 -24.62 -12.61 -1.79
N GLN A 5 -25.50 -12.21 -2.72
CA GLN A 5 -25.31 -12.45 -4.15
C GLN A 5 -24.07 -11.73 -4.69
N ALA A 6 -23.77 -10.53 -4.20
CA ALA A 6 -22.60 -9.76 -4.62
C ALA A 6 -21.29 -10.35 -4.07
N ILE A 7 -21.28 -10.81 -2.82
CA ILE A 7 -20.15 -11.57 -2.25
C ILE A 7 -19.90 -12.84 -3.06
N ALA A 8 -20.96 -13.61 -3.33
CA ALA A 8 -20.86 -14.81 -4.15
C ALA A 8 -20.36 -14.49 -5.56
N LYS A 9 -20.81 -13.38 -6.16
CA LYS A 9 -20.33 -12.94 -7.48
C LYS A 9 -18.84 -12.67 -7.48
N LEU A 10 -18.33 -11.94 -6.49
CA LEU A 10 -16.90 -11.64 -6.38
C LEU A 10 -16.04 -12.86 -5.99
N SER A 11 -16.65 -13.92 -5.45
CA SER A 11 -15.94 -15.14 -5.05
C SER A 11 -15.84 -16.18 -6.17
N ASN A 12 -16.57 -16.00 -7.27
CA ASN A 12 -16.53 -16.87 -8.45
C ASN A 12 -15.61 -16.28 -9.52
N GLU A 13 -15.92 -16.45 -10.80
CA GLU A 13 -15.17 -15.83 -11.89
C GLU A 13 -15.37 -14.30 -11.89
N VAL A 14 -14.27 -13.56 -12.05
CA VAL A 14 -14.31 -12.10 -12.19
C VAL A 14 -14.66 -11.77 -13.64
N ASP A 15 -15.73 -11.02 -13.83
CA ASP A 15 -16.24 -10.61 -15.14
C ASP A 15 -16.82 -9.19 -15.12
N GLU A 16 -17.56 -8.82 -16.16
CA GLU A 16 -18.14 -7.49 -16.31
C GLU A 16 -19.09 -7.11 -15.16
N GLU A 17 -19.79 -8.08 -14.58
CA GLU A 17 -20.73 -7.84 -13.47
C GLU A 17 -20.02 -7.71 -12.12
N SER A 18 -18.76 -8.14 -12.02
CA SER A 18 -17.98 -8.03 -10.77
C SER A 18 -17.78 -6.59 -10.32
N LEU A 19 -17.66 -5.64 -11.26
CA LEU A 19 -17.58 -4.21 -10.90
C LEU A 19 -18.89 -3.69 -10.31
N GLU A 20 -20.04 -4.15 -10.83
CA GLU A 20 -21.33 -3.80 -10.27
C GLU A 20 -21.51 -4.41 -8.87
N ALA A 21 -21.13 -5.69 -8.70
CA ALA A 21 -21.14 -6.35 -7.40
C ALA A 21 -20.27 -5.60 -6.38
N SER A 22 -19.04 -5.24 -6.74
CA SER A 22 -18.14 -4.44 -5.91
C SER A 22 -18.77 -3.12 -5.49
N ASN A 23 -19.38 -2.38 -6.41
CA ASN A 23 -20.06 -1.11 -6.10
C ASN A 23 -21.24 -1.29 -5.15
N ILE A 24 -21.98 -2.39 -5.26
CA ILE A 24 -23.07 -2.74 -4.33
C ILE A 24 -22.51 -3.01 -2.93
N LEU A 25 -21.42 -3.77 -2.84
CA LEU A 25 -20.75 -4.08 -1.58
C LEU A 25 -20.16 -2.84 -0.90
N VAL A 26 -19.51 -1.96 -1.66
CA VAL A 26 -19.00 -0.67 -1.16
C VAL A 26 -20.12 0.17 -0.54
N LYS A 27 -21.28 0.26 -1.22
CA LYS A 27 -22.43 1.03 -0.73
C LYS A 27 -23.10 0.38 0.48
N ALA A 28 -23.15 -0.95 0.52
CA ALA A 28 -23.71 -1.67 1.65
C ALA A 28 -22.83 -1.55 2.89
N GLY A 29 -21.51 -1.66 2.71
CA GLY A 29 -20.53 -1.65 3.78
C GLY A 29 -20.82 -2.71 4.85
N GLY A 30 -20.37 -2.44 6.08
CA GLY A 30 -20.64 -3.30 7.23
C GLY A 30 -19.66 -4.47 7.40
N GLN A 31 -19.75 -5.10 8.58
CA GLN A 31 -18.80 -6.13 9.03
C GLN A 31 -18.87 -7.42 8.20
N GLU A 32 -20.06 -7.76 7.68
CA GLU A 32 -20.22 -8.93 6.80
C GLU A 32 -19.40 -8.78 5.52
N VAL A 33 -19.51 -7.62 4.85
CA VAL A 33 -18.76 -7.32 3.63
C VAL A 33 -17.27 -7.24 3.92
N LEU A 34 -16.90 -6.58 5.02
CA LEU A 34 -15.50 -6.44 5.44
C LEU A 34 -14.84 -7.81 5.62
N GLY A 35 -15.46 -8.70 6.42
CA GLY A 35 -14.95 -10.04 6.66
C GLY A 35 -14.85 -10.86 5.37
N ALA A 36 -15.90 -10.85 4.55
CA ALA A 36 -15.91 -11.58 3.29
C ALA A 36 -14.80 -11.13 2.33
N MET A 37 -14.56 -9.82 2.21
CA MET A 37 -13.50 -9.32 1.33
C MET A 37 -12.10 -9.54 1.91
N ILE A 38 -11.92 -9.50 3.24
CA ILE A 38 -10.66 -9.90 3.90
C ILE A 38 -10.34 -11.36 3.59
N ASP A 39 -11.32 -12.26 3.63
CA ASP A 39 -11.13 -13.66 3.27
C ASP A 39 -10.83 -13.81 1.77
N LEU A 40 -11.50 -13.03 0.92
CA LEU A 40 -11.29 -13.05 -0.53
C LEU A 40 -9.89 -12.54 -0.96
N LEU A 41 -9.18 -11.76 -0.13
CA LEU A 41 -7.76 -11.43 -0.35
C LEU A 41 -6.83 -12.66 -0.37
N LYS A 42 -7.30 -13.82 0.09
CA LYS A 42 -6.56 -15.09 0.13
C LYS A 42 -6.97 -16.06 -0.99
N HIS A 43 -7.85 -15.63 -1.90
CA HIS A 43 -8.34 -16.45 -2.99
C HIS A 43 -7.21 -16.94 -3.91
N GLU A 44 -7.36 -18.09 -4.56
CA GLU A 44 -6.32 -18.65 -5.44
C GLU A 44 -6.09 -17.81 -6.72
N ASN A 45 -7.16 -17.22 -7.25
CA ASN A 45 -7.12 -16.35 -8.43
C ASN A 45 -6.81 -14.89 -8.03
N SER A 46 -5.82 -14.29 -8.70
CA SER A 46 -5.36 -12.92 -8.48
C SER A 46 -6.41 -11.84 -8.78
N GLU A 47 -7.30 -12.07 -9.74
CA GLU A 47 -8.35 -11.11 -10.09
C GLU A 47 -9.35 -10.94 -8.93
N ASN A 48 -9.72 -12.06 -8.28
CA ASN A 48 -10.56 -12.04 -7.08
C ASN A 48 -9.89 -11.28 -5.93
N ARG A 49 -8.60 -11.53 -5.70
CA ARG A 49 -7.82 -10.80 -4.68
C ARG A 49 -7.77 -9.31 -4.99
N PHE A 50 -7.59 -8.94 -6.26
CA PHE A 50 -7.56 -7.54 -6.66
C PHE A 50 -8.92 -6.86 -6.49
N ILE A 51 -10.03 -7.47 -6.94
CA ILE A 51 -11.35 -6.87 -6.79
C ILE A 51 -11.76 -6.80 -5.31
N ALA A 52 -11.32 -7.74 -4.47
CA ALA A 52 -11.49 -7.66 -3.02
C ALA A 52 -10.77 -6.43 -2.43
N ALA A 53 -9.48 -6.25 -2.75
CA ALA A 53 -8.70 -5.09 -2.31
C ALA A 53 -9.32 -3.76 -2.76
N LYS A 54 -9.82 -3.70 -4.00
CA LYS A 54 -10.51 -2.52 -4.56
C LYS A 54 -11.83 -2.25 -3.85
N THR A 55 -12.61 -3.29 -3.54
CA THR A 55 -13.87 -3.17 -2.81
C THR A 55 -13.61 -2.64 -1.40
N LEU A 56 -12.64 -3.21 -0.68
CA LEU A 56 -12.24 -2.76 0.66
C LEU A 56 -11.78 -1.30 0.66
N ALA A 57 -11.00 -0.88 -0.35
CA ALA A 57 -10.56 0.51 -0.49
C ALA A 57 -11.73 1.50 -0.71
N GLY A 58 -12.84 1.05 -1.30
CA GLY A 58 -14.02 1.87 -1.47
C GLY A 58 -14.87 2.01 -0.19
N MET A 59 -14.67 1.14 0.80
CA MET A 59 -15.46 1.15 2.04
C MET A 59 -14.98 2.24 2.99
N SER A 60 -15.90 2.86 3.73
CA SER A 60 -15.58 3.95 4.68
C SER A 60 -14.94 3.47 5.99
N ASN A 61 -15.18 2.21 6.37
CA ASN A 61 -14.69 1.61 7.63
C ASN A 61 -13.78 0.43 7.27
N ASN A 62 -12.65 0.70 6.64
CA ASN A 62 -11.76 -0.33 6.07
C ASN A 62 -10.48 -0.55 6.89
N ASP A 63 -10.29 0.16 8.01
CA ASP A 63 -9.07 0.09 8.83
C ASP A 63 -8.71 -1.34 9.27
N GLU A 64 -9.71 -2.15 9.62
CA GLU A 64 -9.49 -3.55 10.03
C GLU A 64 -8.93 -4.43 8.89
N ALA A 65 -9.16 -4.05 7.63
CA ALA A 65 -8.64 -4.76 6.47
C ALA A 65 -7.19 -4.40 6.13
N LEU A 66 -6.64 -3.33 6.72
CA LEU A 66 -5.29 -2.85 6.37
C LEU A 66 -4.22 -3.92 6.62
N ALA A 67 -4.33 -4.67 7.73
CA ALA A 67 -3.40 -5.76 8.04
C ALA A 67 -3.45 -6.86 6.97
N ALA A 68 -4.65 -7.30 6.59
CA ALA A 68 -4.84 -8.32 5.56
C ALA A 68 -4.37 -7.83 4.17
N LEU A 69 -4.55 -6.54 3.86
CA LEU A 69 -4.05 -5.94 2.63
C LEU A 69 -2.52 -5.93 2.58
N TRP A 70 -1.84 -5.62 3.69
CA TRP A 70 -0.38 -5.71 3.77
C TRP A 70 0.13 -7.14 3.60
N GLU A 71 -0.53 -8.12 4.22
CA GLU A 71 -0.23 -9.54 4.00
C GLU A 71 -0.36 -9.91 2.51
N ALA A 72 -1.42 -9.45 1.83
CA ALA A 72 -1.61 -9.66 0.41
C ALA A 72 -0.51 -8.99 -0.43
N ILE A 73 -0.11 -7.75 -0.12
CA ILE A 73 0.98 -7.02 -0.81
C ILE A 73 2.33 -7.74 -0.67
N GLU A 74 2.58 -8.39 0.47
CA GLU A 74 3.81 -9.13 0.73
C GLU A 74 3.78 -10.57 0.21
N HIS A 75 2.60 -11.11 -0.14
CA HIS A 75 2.45 -12.47 -0.62
C HIS A 75 3.17 -12.73 -1.94
N GLN A 76 3.86 -13.87 -2.05
CA GLN A 76 4.64 -14.23 -3.24
C GLN A 76 3.77 -14.35 -4.49
N ASP A 77 2.58 -14.95 -4.39
CA ASP A 77 1.66 -15.14 -5.53
C ASP A 77 1.03 -13.83 -6.03
N ASN A 78 1.30 -12.71 -5.36
CA ASN A 78 0.80 -11.40 -5.73
C ASN A 78 1.83 -10.55 -6.47
N GLN A 79 3.00 -11.07 -6.87
CA GLN A 79 4.01 -10.23 -7.54
C GLN A 79 3.44 -9.50 -8.77
N ASP A 80 2.59 -10.16 -9.56
CA ASP A 80 2.02 -9.58 -10.79
C ASP A 80 0.99 -8.47 -10.51
N ILE A 81 0.24 -8.58 -9.42
CA ILE A 81 -0.78 -7.60 -9.01
C ILE A 81 -0.31 -6.67 -7.90
N LYS A 82 0.94 -6.79 -7.43
CA LYS A 82 1.43 -6.07 -6.25
C LYS A 82 1.32 -4.57 -6.40
N GLY A 83 1.61 -4.04 -7.59
CA GLY A 83 1.47 -2.61 -7.87
C GLY A 83 0.02 -2.14 -7.79
N ASP A 84 -0.94 -2.99 -8.16
CA ASP A 84 -2.37 -2.70 -8.06
C ASP A 84 -2.84 -2.73 -6.60
N LEU A 85 -2.41 -3.74 -5.83
CA LEU A 85 -2.69 -3.82 -4.39
C LEU A 85 -2.08 -2.65 -3.62
N VAL A 86 -0.85 -2.22 -3.95
CA VAL A 86 -0.24 -1.05 -3.31
C VAL A 86 -1.00 0.23 -3.66
N SER A 87 -1.63 0.32 -4.83
CA SER A 87 -2.39 1.51 -5.21
C SER A 87 -3.65 1.72 -4.37
N THR A 88 -4.23 0.63 -3.83
CA THR A 88 -5.41 0.71 -2.97
C THR A 88 -5.09 1.30 -1.59
N LEU A 89 -3.81 1.31 -1.16
CA LEU A 89 -3.38 1.93 0.10
C LEU A 89 -3.69 3.44 0.19
N GLN A 90 -3.95 4.11 -0.93
CA GLN A 90 -4.37 5.52 -0.97
C GLN A 90 -5.68 5.79 -0.20
N SER A 91 -6.48 4.75 0.01
CA SER A 91 -7.80 4.83 0.67
C SER A 91 -7.77 4.35 2.12
N TYR A 92 -6.58 4.20 2.71
CA TYR A 92 -6.41 3.75 4.09
C TYR A 92 -5.58 4.76 4.87
N ASP A 93 -5.78 4.81 6.20
CA ASP A 93 -4.83 5.46 7.09
C ASP A 93 -3.53 4.63 7.14
N ILE A 94 -2.51 5.12 6.45
CA ILE A 94 -1.17 4.53 6.41
C ILE A 94 -0.13 5.37 7.15
N SER A 95 -0.55 6.28 8.02
CA SER A 95 0.31 7.24 8.74
C SER A 95 1.49 6.57 9.45
N HIS A 96 1.28 5.39 10.02
CA HIS A 96 2.31 4.61 10.72
C HIS A 96 3.19 3.72 9.82
N TYR A 97 2.96 3.70 8.50
CA TYR A 97 3.58 2.75 7.56
C TYR A 97 4.68 3.35 6.68
N TYR A 98 5.19 4.55 7.00
CA TYR A 98 6.23 5.21 6.21
C TYR A 98 7.40 4.28 5.81
N VAL A 99 7.95 3.53 6.78
CA VAL A 99 9.09 2.63 6.51
C VAL A 99 8.71 1.50 5.54
N SER A 100 7.49 0.98 5.64
CA SER A 100 6.99 -0.08 4.76
C SER A 100 6.78 0.43 3.34
N VAL A 101 6.16 1.60 3.18
CA VAL A 101 5.99 2.28 1.87
C VAL A 101 7.36 2.64 1.30
N PHE A 102 8.28 3.15 2.11
CA PHE A 102 9.65 3.48 1.69
C PHE A 102 10.41 2.24 1.20
N LYS A 103 10.23 1.06 1.82
CA LYS A 103 10.78 -0.20 1.28
C LYS A 103 10.18 -0.54 -0.09
N LEU A 104 8.87 -0.36 -0.29
CA LEU A 104 8.25 -0.58 -1.60
C LEU A 104 8.83 0.37 -2.66
N TYR A 105 9.09 1.63 -2.30
CA TYR A 105 9.76 2.60 -3.16
C TYR A 105 11.21 2.21 -3.51
N LEU A 106 11.96 1.63 -2.58
CA LEU A 106 13.34 1.22 -2.85
C LEU A 106 13.42 -0.10 -3.63
N PHE A 107 12.67 -1.12 -3.22
CA PHE A 107 12.87 -2.51 -3.68
C PHE A 107 11.77 -3.03 -4.60
N GLY A 108 10.71 -2.25 -4.85
CA GLY A 108 9.60 -2.65 -5.71
C GLY A 108 9.97 -2.69 -7.19
N SER A 109 9.16 -3.40 -7.97
CA SER A 109 9.15 -3.25 -9.43
C SER A 109 8.84 -1.81 -9.84
N PHE A 110 9.05 -1.44 -11.10
CA PHE A 110 8.80 -0.07 -11.59
C PHE A 110 7.42 0.48 -11.16
N LYS A 111 6.34 -0.29 -11.35
CA LYS A 111 4.98 0.08 -10.95
C LYS A 111 4.87 0.25 -9.43
N VAL A 112 5.36 -0.72 -8.65
CA VAL A 112 5.31 -0.68 -7.17
C VAL A 112 6.09 0.53 -6.65
N SER A 113 7.29 0.77 -7.17
CA SER A 113 8.12 1.92 -6.79
C SER A 113 7.40 3.23 -7.09
N ARG A 114 6.80 3.37 -8.28
CA ARG A 114 6.11 4.61 -8.67
C ARG A 114 4.87 4.90 -7.83
N VAL A 115 4.09 3.87 -7.52
CA VAL A 115 2.92 4.03 -6.63
C VAL A 115 3.36 4.35 -5.20
N ALA A 116 4.37 3.65 -4.69
CA ALA A 116 4.92 3.92 -3.35
C ALA A 116 5.52 5.33 -3.24
N GLU A 117 6.16 5.83 -4.29
CA GLU A 117 6.60 7.22 -4.36
C GLU A 117 5.45 8.21 -4.23
N ASN A 118 4.37 8.02 -5.01
CA ASN A 118 3.18 8.87 -4.89
C ASN A 118 2.57 8.81 -3.47
N LEU A 119 2.56 7.65 -2.83
CA LEU A 119 2.12 7.54 -1.44
C LEU A 119 3.02 8.38 -0.51
N LEU A 120 4.34 8.30 -0.67
CA LEU A 120 5.30 9.06 0.14
C LEU A 120 5.19 10.59 -0.06
N ASP A 121 4.75 11.03 -1.23
CA ASP A 121 4.62 12.45 -1.57
C ASP A 121 3.28 13.07 -1.15
N TYR A 122 2.21 12.28 -1.12
CA TYR A 122 0.84 12.80 -0.97
C TYR A 122 0.08 12.30 0.27
N GLN A 123 0.60 11.30 0.99
CA GLN A 123 0.01 10.84 2.25
C GLN A 123 0.73 11.46 3.44
N GLU A 124 -0.02 11.70 4.51
CA GLU A 124 0.55 12.15 5.79
C GLU A 124 1.11 10.96 6.56
N PHE A 125 2.28 11.15 7.19
CA PHE A 125 2.95 10.11 7.96
C PHE A 125 3.39 10.63 9.31
N ASP A 126 3.33 9.75 10.31
CA ASP A 126 3.86 10.00 11.64
C ASP A 126 5.38 9.81 11.64
N ILE A 127 6.09 10.91 11.43
CA ILE A 127 7.54 10.90 11.36
C ILE A 127 8.15 11.07 12.75
N SER A 128 9.02 10.12 13.10
CA SER A 128 9.82 10.17 14.33
C SER A 128 11.29 9.88 14.04
N ALA A 129 12.18 10.21 14.97
CA ALA A 129 13.61 9.87 14.87
C ALA A 129 13.84 8.37 14.62
N ARG A 130 12.98 7.50 15.18
CA ARG A 130 13.03 6.04 14.96
C ARG A 130 12.67 5.67 13.53
N VAL A 131 11.65 6.31 12.94
CA VAL A 131 11.23 6.09 11.55
C VAL A 131 12.36 6.50 10.59
N ILE A 132 12.93 7.70 10.76
CA ILE A 132 14.05 8.19 9.95
C ILE A 132 15.27 7.27 10.06
N LYS A 133 15.62 6.82 11.27
CA LYS A 133 16.73 5.88 11.48
C LYS A 133 16.53 4.55 10.73
N LYS A 134 15.30 4.01 10.73
CA LYS A 134 14.97 2.78 9.99
C LYS A 134 15.01 3.02 8.47
N ALA A 135 14.49 4.13 7.99
CA ALA A 135 14.54 4.49 6.57
C ALA A 135 15.99 4.63 6.08
N LYS A 136 16.85 5.35 6.83
CA LYS A 136 18.30 5.44 6.57
C LYS A 136 18.98 4.06 6.50
N LYS A 137 18.59 3.12 7.37
CA LYS A 137 19.11 1.73 7.34
C LYS A 137 18.72 1.01 6.04
N HIS A 138 17.46 1.13 5.61
CA HIS A 138 17.00 0.53 4.35
C HIS A 138 17.65 1.19 3.13
N TRP A 139 17.83 2.51 3.14
CA TRP A 139 18.58 3.22 2.12
C TRP A 139 20.02 2.72 2.03
N LEU A 140 20.73 2.62 3.14
CA LEU A 140 22.11 2.10 3.16
C LEU A 140 22.19 0.67 2.62
N HIS A 141 21.20 -0.17 2.94
CA HIS A 141 21.13 -1.51 2.36
C HIS A 141 20.93 -1.46 0.85
N TYR A 142 19.97 -0.67 0.36
CA TYR A 142 19.74 -0.51 -1.08
C TYR A 142 21.00 0.00 -1.78
N SER A 143 21.58 1.11 -1.31
CA SER A 143 22.72 1.77 -1.95
C SER A 143 23.95 0.87 -2.06
N ASN A 144 24.14 -0.05 -1.11
CA ASN A 144 25.27 -0.97 -1.12
C ASN A 144 25.06 -2.19 -2.03
N ASN A 145 23.83 -2.48 -2.45
CA ASN A 145 23.48 -3.70 -3.18
C ASN A 145 22.99 -3.47 -4.62
N VAL A 146 22.84 -2.22 -5.04
CA VAL A 146 22.49 -1.87 -6.42
C VAL A 146 23.69 -1.42 -7.23
N LYS A 147 23.57 -1.51 -8.54
CA LYS A 147 24.57 -1.02 -9.48
C LYS A 147 24.68 0.51 -9.36
N GLN A 148 25.91 1.00 -9.29
CA GLN A 148 26.22 2.43 -9.18
C GLN A 148 26.26 3.05 -10.59
N ASP A 149 25.10 3.29 -11.17
CA ASP A 149 24.93 3.94 -12.48
C ASP A 149 24.09 5.22 -12.39
N GLU A 150 23.85 5.87 -13.52
CA GLU A 150 23.11 7.15 -13.58
C GLU A 150 21.71 7.05 -12.93
N VAL A 151 21.05 5.90 -13.04
CA VAL A 151 19.75 5.67 -12.40
C VAL A 151 19.88 5.64 -10.88
N PHE A 152 20.95 5.03 -10.37
CA PHE A 152 21.26 5.07 -8.95
C PHE A 152 21.57 6.51 -8.48
N ASP A 153 22.33 7.29 -9.24
CA ASP A 153 22.67 8.66 -8.86
C ASP A 153 21.42 9.57 -8.75
N ILE A 154 20.46 9.42 -9.67
CA ILE A 154 19.16 10.10 -9.60
C ILE A 154 18.41 9.67 -8.32
N LYS A 155 18.23 8.36 -8.12
CA LYS A 155 17.54 7.81 -6.95
C LYS A 155 18.20 8.24 -5.64
N LYS A 156 19.54 8.33 -5.62
CA LYS A 156 20.32 8.78 -4.47
C LYS A 156 20.02 10.23 -4.13
N ALA A 157 20.03 11.12 -5.13
CA ALA A 157 19.71 12.53 -4.92
C ALA A 157 18.30 12.68 -4.32
N GLU A 158 17.32 11.98 -4.87
CA GLU A 158 15.92 11.98 -4.39
C GLU A 158 15.80 11.47 -2.95
N VAL A 159 16.34 10.27 -2.66
CA VAL A 159 16.24 9.65 -1.34
C VAL A 159 16.95 10.47 -0.28
N GLU A 160 18.18 10.92 -0.56
CA GLU A 160 18.94 11.69 0.42
C GLU A 160 18.31 13.06 0.66
N GLN A 161 17.70 13.68 -0.35
CA GLN A 161 16.92 14.90 -0.17
C GLN A 161 15.72 14.65 0.74
N ARG A 162 14.88 13.66 0.42
CA ARG A 162 13.70 13.32 1.24
C ARG A 162 14.08 13.03 2.70
N LEU A 163 15.15 12.27 2.93
CA LEU A 163 15.60 11.95 4.30
C LEU A 163 16.18 13.15 5.05
N ARG A 164 16.73 14.15 4.35
CA ARG A 164 17.14 15.42 4.96
C ARG A 164 15.93 16.25 5.34
N GLU A 165 14.98 16.44 4.41
CA GLU A 165 13.75 17.21 4.67
C GLU A 165 12.96 16.66 5.86
N LEU A 166 12.86 15.34 5.98
CA LEU A 166 12.24 14.71 7.16
C LEU A 166 13.01 14.96 8.47
N GLN A 167 14.33 15.01 8.40
CA GLN A 167 15.16 15.33 9.56
C GLN A 167 14.99 16.79 9.96
N ASP A 168 15.02 17.70 8.99
CA ASP A 168 14.86 19.13 9.20
C ASP A 168 13.48 19.46 9.79
N TYR A 169 12.43 18.80 9.30
CA TYR A 169 11.08 18.89 9.86
C TYR A 169 11.06 18.50 11.34
N LEU A 170 11.62 17.33 11.68
CA LEU A 170 11.65 16.84 13.05
C LEU A 170 12.46 17.75 13.98
N ASP A 171 13.58 18.27 13.50
CA ASP A 171 14.45 19.16 14.27
C ASP A 171 13.79 20.54 14.51
N ALA A 172 12.96 21.01 13.56
CA ALA A 172 12.19 22.25 13.70
C ALA A 172 11.02 22.15 14.70
N GLU A 173 10.44 20.95 14.88
CA GLU A 173 9.36 20.71 15.86
C GLU A 173 9.86 20.57 17.31
N GLN A 174 11.16 20.38 17.53
CA GLN A 174 11.70 20.33 18.89
C GLN A 174 11.86 21.75 19.47
N PRO A 175 11.43 22.00 20.73
CA PRO A 175 11.64 23.30 21.35
C PRO A 175 13.15 23.58 21.42
N GLN A 176 13.55 24.75 20.91
CA GLN A 176 14.94 25.20 21.05
C GLN A 176 15.29 25.37 22.54
N PRO A 177 16.51 25.02 22.95
CA PRO A 177 16.95 25.05 24.35
C PRO A 177 16.89 26.46 24.96
#